data_AF-A0A520D2K6-F1
#
_entry.id   AF-A0A520D2K6-F1
#
_cell.length_a   1.000
_cell.length_b   1.000
_cell.length_c   1.000
_cell.angle_alpha   90.00
_cell.angle_beta   90.00
_cell.angle_gamma   90.00
#
_symmetry.space_group_name_H-M   'P 1'
#
loop_
_entity.id
_entity.type
_entity.pdbx_description
1 polymer ?
#
loop_
_entity_poly.entity_id
_entity_poly.type
_entity_poly.pdbx_seq_one_letter_code
_entity_poly.pdbx_strand_id
1 'polypeptide(L)'
;MRNSIYKLEFKLFFRNPSSLIGIAVLLLSGFIGLYLGKTFIQKQELVIEKASALQKKNTLTNVEHFGDELGLLLFHNKFSIANVPNPWAAFANGQRDVNPYLISVTMLGLEGQIYDTDINNPVTLLLGNMDLSFVFIFLFPLVIIAFNYNLLSAQKESGVWSLLRSQSDKSLGIIWKKMLVRIAVIFSVAFLSIISAIIYLGLPIDFTLAITCILIILYLKLS
;
A
#
# COMPACT_ATOMS: atom_id res chain seq x y z
N MET A 1 24.96 9.16 33.02
CA MET A 1 25.65 9.26 31.70
C MET A 1 24.93 8.55 30.54
N ARG A 2 24.24 7.41 30.71
CA ARG A 2 23.68 6.62 29.59
C ARG A 2 22.54 7.28 28.78
N ASN A 3 21.66 8.07 29.42
CA ASN A 3 20.53 8.77 28.76
C ASN A 3 20.97 9.94 27.86
N SER A 4 22.14 10.54 28.13
CA SER A 4 22.69 11.64 27.33
C SER A 4 23.07 11.18 25.91
N ILE A 5 23.52 9.93 25.76
CA ILE A 5 24.00 9.39 24.48
C ILE A 5 22.84 9.17 23.51
N TYR A 6 21.72 8.58 23.94
CA TYR A 6 20.55 8.36 23.07
C TYR A 6 19.96 9.68 22.58
N LYS A 7 19.87 10.69 23.45
CA LYS A 7 19.39 12.03 23.09
C LYS A 7 20.31 12.69 22.05
N LEU A 8 21.63 12.51 22.19
CA LEU A 8 22.60 13.03 21.23
C LEU A 8 22.48 12.32 19.87
N GLU A 9 22.42 10.99 19.86
CA GLU A 9 22.27 10.22 18.64
C GLU A 9 20.97 10.51 17.91
N PHE A 10 19.87 10.69 18.65
CA PHE A 10 18.60 11.15 18.08
C PHE A 10 18.75 12.54 17.44
N LYS A 11 19.36 13.50 18.15
CA LYS A 11 19.59 14.85 17.60
C LYS A 11 20.51 14.84 16.37
N LEU A 12 21.55 14.01 16.36
CA LEU A 12 22.44 13.84 15.23
C LEU A 12 21.72 13.20 14.03
N PHE A 13 20.88 12.20 14.29
CA PHE A 13 20.08 11.56 13.26
C PHE A 13 19.13 12.55 12.58
N PHE A 14 18.41 13.38 13.33
CA PHE A 14 17.50 14.38 12.73
C PHE A 14 18.20 15.62 12.14
N ARG A 15 19.49 15.82 12.40
CA ARG A 15 20.29 16.89 11.76
C ARG A 15 20.84 16.48 10.40
N ASN A 16 20.86 15.20 10.07
CA ASN A 16 21.34 14.72 8.78
C ASN A 16 20.26 14.96 7.70
N PRO A 17 20.57 15.65 6.58
CA PRO A 17 19.59 15.89 5.53
C PRO A 17 19.08 14.58 4.91
N SER A 18 19.92 13.56 4.76
CA SER A 18 19.51 12.29 4.13
C SER A 18 18.45 11.54 4.94
N SER A 19 18.51 11.59 6.27
CA SER A 19 17.49 10.97 7.12
C SER A 19 16.17 11.73 7.09
N LEU A 20 16.23 13.06 7.10
CA LEU A 20 15.03 13.89 6.93
C LEU A 20 14.36 13.66 5.59
N ILE A 21 15.13 13.60 4.50
CA ILE A 21 14.62 13.28 3.16
C ILE A 21 13.97 11.90 3.16
N GLY A 22 14.61 10.87 3.72
CA GLY A 22 14.02 9.53 3.80
C GLY A 22 12.70 9.49 4.57
N ILE A 23 12.61 10.17 5.72
CA ILE A 23 11.36 10.29 6.49
C ILE A 23 10.29 11.02 5.67
N ALA A 24 10.65 12.15 5.06
CA ALA A 24 9.73 12.94 4.24
C ALA A 24 9.19 12.13 3.05
N VAL A 25 10.06 11.36 2.37
CA VAL A 25 9.67 10.47 1.27
C VAL A 25 8.66 9.43 1.76
N LEU A 26 8.91 8.75 2.88
CA LEU A 26 7.98 7.75 3.41
C LEU A 26 6.63 8.35 3.82
N LEU A 27 6.63 9.50 4.48
CA LEU A 27 5.39 10.16 4.92
C LEU A 27 4.60 10.71 3.74
N LEU A 28 5.24 11.45 2.83
CA LEU A 28 4.57 12.02 1.67
C LEU A 28 4.03 10.93 0.75
N SER A 29 4.84 9.91 0.42
CA SER A 29 4.36 8.78 -0.38
C SER A 29 3.27 7.98 0.35
N GLY A 30 3.37 7.80 1.67
CA GLY A 30 2.33 7.17 2.48
C GLY A 30 1.00 7.90 2.39
N PHE A 31 0.99 9.23 2.57
CA PHE A 31 -0.23 10.03 2.45
C PHE A 31 -0.77 10.06 1.01
N ILE A 32 0.11 10.17 0.01
CA ILE A 32 -0.29 10.13 -1.40
C ILE A 32 -0.90 8.76 -1.73
N GLY A 33 -0.28 7.66 -1.29
CA GLY A 33 -0.79 6.30 -1.49
C GLY A 33 -2.15 6.09 -0.83
N LEU A 34 -2.36 6.62 0.37
CA LEU A 34 -3.68 6.61 1.03
C LEU A 34 -4.75 7.37 0.23
N TYR A 35 -4.41 8.56 -0.25
CA TYR A 35 -5.33 9.39 -1.04
C TYR A 35 -5.69 8.73 -2.38
N LEU A 36 -4.67 8.25 -3.10
CA LEU A 36 -4.84 7.58 -4.39
C LEU A 36 -5.63 6.28 -4.23
N GLY A 37 -5.30 5.48 -3.22
CA GLY A 37 -6.00 4.23 -2.95
C GLY A 37 -7.47 4.43 -2.60
N LYS A 38 -7.81 5.44 -1.79
CA LYS A 38 -9.20 5.81 -1.49
C LYS A 38 -9.95 6.25 -2.75
N THR A 39 -9.34 7.14 -3.54
CA THR A 39 -9.94 7.67 -4.77
C THR A 39 -10.17 6.56 -5.80
N PHE A 40 -9.26 5.60 -5.88
CA PHE A 40 -9.36 4.44 -6.75
C PHE A 40 -10.58 3.57 -6.39
N ILE A 41 -10.76 3.24 -5.11
CA ILE A 41 -11.92 2.46 -4.65
C ILE A 41 -13.24 3.21 -4.83
N GLN A 42 -13.29 4.50 -4.51
CA GLN A 42 -14.51 5.30 -4.71
C GLN A 42 -14.96 5.32 -6.17
N LYS A 43 -14.03 5.38 -7.12
CA LYS A 43 -14.36 5.29 -8.55
C LYS A 43 -15.00 3.94 -8.89
N GLN A 44 -14.48 2.84 -8.34
CA GLN A 44 -15.04 1.51 -8.59
C GLN A 44 -16.44 1.37 -7.99
N GLU A 45 -16.66 1.86 -6.77
CA GLU A 45 -17.97 1.84 -6.11
C GLU A 45 -19.02 2.59 -6.94
N LEU A 46 -18.67 3.77 -7.45
CA LEU A 46 -19.56 4.55 -8.33
C LEU A 46 -19.88 3.83 -9.64
N VAL A 47 -18.92 3.10 -10.22
CA VAL A 47 -19.16 2.30 -11.42
C VAL A 47 -20.09 1.13 -11.12
N ILE A 48 -19.88 0.42 -10.00
CA ILE A 48 -20.73 -0.69 -9.56
C ILE A 48 -22.16 -0.21 -9.31
N GLU A 49 -22.33 0.92 -8.62
CA GLU A 49 -23.64 1.50 -8.34
C GLU A 49 -24.39 1.89 -9.62
N LYS A 50 -23.71 2.59 -10.54
CA LYS A 50 -24.27 2.95 -11.84
C LYS A 50 -24.64 1.71 -12.65
N ALA A 51 -23.79 0.70 -12.66
CA ALA A 51 -24.03 -0.56 -13.37
C ALA A 51 -25.27 -1.27 -12.85
N SER A 52 -25.45 -1.34 -11.52
CA SER A 52 -26.65 -1.90 -10.88
C SER A 52 -27.93 -1.16 -11.28
N ALA A 53 -27.91 0.18 -11.26
CA ALA A 53 -29.05 0.99 -11.67
C ALA A 53 -29.40 0.82 -13.16
N LEU A 54 -28.38 0.81 -14.02
CA LEU A 54 -28.52 0.58 -15.47
C LEU A 54 -29.02 -0.83 -15.78
N GLN A 55 -28.54 -1.84 -15.06
CA GLN A 55 -28.97 -3.23 -15.25
C GLN A 55 -30.47 -3.37 -15.02
N LYS A 56 -31.00 -2.82 -13.92
CA LYS A 56 -32.45 -2.88 -13.64
C LYS A 56 -33.27 -2.20 -14.74
N LYS A 57 -32.84 -1.02 -15.20
CA LYS A 57 -33.53 -0.30 -16.28
C LYS A 57 -33.50 -1.10 -17.59
N ASN A 58 -32.32 -1.59 -17.98
CA ASN A 58 -32.14 -2.35 -19.22
C ASN A 58 -32.93 -3.66 -19.20
N THR A 59 -32.96 -4.37 -18.08
CA THR A 59 -33.75 -5.60 -17.95
C THR A 59 -35.24 -5.33 -18.12
N LEU A 60 -35.78 -4.26 -17.50
CA LEU A 60 -37.19 -3.89 -17.70
C LEU A 60 -37.49 -3.56 -19.16
N THR A 61 -36.67 -2.73 -19.80
CA THR A 61 -36.84 -2.40 -21.22
C THR A 61 -36.73 -3.63 -22.12
N ASN A 62 -35.80 -4.54 -21.84
CA ASN A 62 -35.65 -5.77 -22.62
C ASN A 62 -36.83 -6.74 -22.42
N VAL A 63 -37.40 -6.82 -21.22
CA VAL A 63 -38.63 -7.59 -20.96
C VAL A 63 -39.81 -6.97 -21.72
N GLU A 64 -39.91 -5.65 -21.79
CA GLU A 64 -40.95 -4.98 -22.58
C GLU A 64 -40.84 -5.25 -24.09
N HIS A 65 -39.62 -5.32 -24.64
CA HIS A 65 -39.41 -5.49 -26.09
C HIS A 65 -39.31 -6.95 -26.53
N PHE A 66 -38.78 -7.84 -25.68
CA PHE A 66 -38.45 -9.23 -26.02
C PHE A 66 -39.05 -10.26 -25.05
N GLY A 67 -39.94 -9.85 -24.14
CA GLY A 67 -40.48 -10.72 -23.09
C GLY A 67 -41.24 -11.95 -23.61
N ASP A 68 -41.83 -11.85 -24.80
CA ASP A 68 -42.56 -12.95 -25.44
C ASP A 68 -41.62 -14.03 -26.01
N GLU A 69 -40.36 -13.69 -26.29
CA GLU A 69 -39.36 -14.59 -26.87
C GLU A 69 -38.16 -14.76 -25.93
N LEU A 70 -38.20 -15.81 -25.10
CA LEU A 70 -37.16 -16.08 -24.10
C LEU A 70 -35.74 -16.09 -24.69
N GLY A 71 -35.55 -16.64 -25.89
CA GLY A 71 -34.24 -16.66 -26.56
C GLY A 71 -33.70 -15.27 -26.85
N LEU A 72 -34.53 -14.36 -27.38
CA LEU A 72 -34.15 -12.97 -27.66
C LEU A 72 -33.92 -12.18 -26.37
N LEU A 73 -34.75 -12.40 -25.35
CA LEU A 73 -34.56 -11.78 -24.04
C LEU A 73 -33.20 -12.18 -23.44
N LEU A 74 -32.88 -13.46 -23.44
CA LEU A 74 -31.61 -14.00 -22.91
C LEU A 74 -30.38 -13.58 -23.73
N PHE A 75 -30.57 -13.28 -25.02
CA PHE A 75 -29.53 -12.75 -25.89
C PHE A 75 -29.25 -11.26 -25.62
N HIS A 76 -30.28 -10.43 -25.42
CA HIS A 76 -30.13 -8.98 -25.26
C HIS A 76 -29.95 -8.55 -23.80
N ASN A 77 -30.42 -9.34 -22.84
CA ASN A 77 -30.31 -9.02 -21.43
C ASN A 77 -28.93 -9.39 -20.88
N LYS A 78 -28.20 -8.37 -20.42
CA LYS A 78 -26.92 -8.55 -19.72
C LYS A 78 -27.14 -8.74 -18.22
N PHE A 79 -26.48 -9.73 -17.67
CA PHE A 79 -26.39 -10.02 -16.25
C PHE A 79 -25.02 -9.55 -15.77
N SER A 80 -25.00 -8.49 -14.96
CA SER A 80 -23.78 -7.93 -14.39
C SER A 80 -23.54 -8.48 -12.99
N ILE A 81 -22.30 -8.88 -12.71
CA ILE A 81 -21.84 -9.34 -11.39
C ILE A 81 -20.69 -8.42 -10.97
N ALA A 82 -20.79 -7.89 -9.76
CA ALA A 82 -19.80 -6.98 -9.19
C ALA A 82 -19.10 -7.61 -7.99
N ASN A 83 -17.77 -7.53 -7.96
CA ASN A 83 -16.96 -7.81 -6.78
C ASN A 83 -16.82 -6.51 -5.97
N VAL A 84 -17.59 -6.38 -4.89
CA VAL A 84 -17.62 -5.18 -4.05
C VAL A 84 -16.29 -5.01 -3.30
N PRO A 85 -15.70 -3.80 -3.26
CA PRO A 85 -14.49 -3.55 -2.48
C PRO A 85 -14.67 -3.88 -1.00
N ASN A 86 -13.69 -4.56 -0.41
CA ASN A 86 -13.64 -4.73 1.04
C ASN A 86 -13.07 -3.44 1.70
N PRO A 87 -13.23 -3.25 3.02
CA PRO A 87 -12.74 -2.05 3.71
C PRO A 87 -11.22 -1.83 3.58
N TRP A 88 -10.46 -2.89 3.35
CA TRP A 88 -9.00 -2.88 3.21
C TRP A 88 -8.53 -2.64 1.77
N ALA A 89 -9.45 -2.60 0.79
CA ALA A 89 -9.09 -2.51 -0.61
C ALA A 89 -8.29 -1.24 -0.88
N ALA A 90 -8.72 -0.10 -0.32
CA ALA A 90 -8.02 1.18 -0.47
C ALA A 90 -6.60 1.19 0.15
N PHE A 91 -6.33 0.32 1.13
CA PHE A 91 -5.00 0.13 1.72
C PHE A 91 -4.09 -0.72 0.82
N ALA A 92 -4.65 -1.74 0.17
CA ALA A 92 -3.97 -2.69 -0.70
C ALA A 92 -4.83 -3.04 -1.94
N ASN A 93 -4.67 -2.25 -3.00
CA ASN A 93 -5.44 -2.33 -4.24
C ASN A 93 -4.87 -3.34 -5.25
N GLY A 94 -3.59 -3.75 -5.12
CA GLY A 94 -2.84 -4.41 -6.20
C GLY A 94 -3.55 -5.56 -6.93
N GLN A 95 -4.26 -6.44 -6.22
CA GLN A 95 -5.02 -7.53 -6.86
C GLN A 95 -6.26 -7.03 -7.63
N ARG A 96 -6.92 -5.99 -7.13
CA ARG A 96 -8.11 -5.38 -7.73
C ARG A 96 -7.76 -4.40 -8.86
N ASP A 97 -6.49 -4.04 -8.99
CA ASP A 97 -5.97 -3.25 -10.11
C ASP A 97 -5.89 -4.06 -11.41
N VAL A 98 -5.56 -5.35 -11.29
CA VAL A 98 -5.37 -6.25 -12.44
C VAL A 98 -6.61 -7.09 -12.71
N ASN A 99 -7.34 -7.51 -11.67
CA ASN A 99 -8.51 -8.36 -11.82
C ASN A 99 -9.79 -7.55 -12.09
N PRO A 100 -10.67 -8.00 -13.00
CA PRO A 100 -11.93 -7.32 -13.27
C PRO A 100 -12.82 -7.30 -12.02
N TYR A 101 -13.34 -6.13 -11.67
CA TYR A 101 -14.23 -5.94 -10.53
C TYR A 101 -15.72 -5.92 -10.92
N LEU A 102 -16.03 -5.78 -12.20
CA LEU A 102 -17.37 -5.80 -12.75
C LEU A 102 -17.33 -6.60 -14.06
N ILE A 103 -18.16 -7.63 -14.17
CA ILE A 103 -18.27 -8.46 -15.37
C ILE A 103 -19.73 -8.45 -15.79
N SER A 104 -20.01 -8.26 -17.08
CA SER A 104 -21.37 -8.23 -17.62
C SER A 104 -21.50 -9.20 -18.79
N VAL A 105 -22.35 -10.22 -18.63
CA VAL A 105 -22.47 -11.34 -19.58
C VAL A 105 -23.92 -11.56 -20.00
N THR A 106 -24.14 -12.09 -21.20
CA THR A 106 -25.44 -12.62 -21.63
C THR A 106 -25.48 -14.14 -21.45
N MET A 107 -26.66 -14.76 -21.56
CA MET A 107 -26.77 -16.21 -21.34
C MET A 107 -26.26 -17.06 -22.52
N LEU A 108 -26.09 -16.47 -23.71
CA LEU A 108 -25.54 -17.16 -24.87
C LEU A 108 -24.03 -16.92 -24.98
N GLY A 109 -23.23 -17.98 -25.04
CA GLY A 109 -21.77 -17.87 -25.21
C GLY A 109 -21.03 -17.43 -23.96
N LEU A 110 -21.59 -17.70 -22.78
CA LEU A 110 -21.08 -17.31 -21.47
C LEU A 110 -19.59 -17.65 -21.28
N GLU A 111 -19.16 -18.85 -21.67
CA GLU A 111 -17.79 -19.33 -21.46
C GLU A 111 -16.74 -18.51 -22.21
N GLY A 112 -17.05 -18.00 -23.41
CA GLY A 112 -16.15 -17.08 -24.11
C GLY A 112 -16.14 -15.69 -23.48
N GLN A 113 -17.31 -15.21 -23.04
CA GLN A 113 -17.46 -13.84 -22.52
C GLN A 113 -16.76 -13.61 -21.18
N ILE A 114 -16.69 -14.62 -20.30
CA ILE A 114 -16.02 -14.47 -19.00
C ILE A 114 -14.50 -14.29 -19.11
N TYR A 115 -13.90 -14.70 -20.24
CA TYR A 115 -12.48 -14.51 -20.53
C TYR A 115 -12.23 -13.32 -21.47
N ASP A 116 -13.29 -12.65 -21.92
CA ASP A 116 -13.19 -11.45 -22.74
C ASP A 116 -12.79 -10.29 -21.81
N THR A 117 -11.47 -10.12 -21.64
CA THR A 117 -10.91 -9.08 -20.77
C THR A 117 -11.05 -7.72 -21.43
N ASP A 118 -11.52 -6.74 -20.65
CA ASP A 118 -11.45 -5.34 -21.04
C ASP A 118 -10.02 -4.95 -21.41
N ILE A 119 -9.86 -4.21 -22.51
CA ILE A 119 -8.57 -3.68 -22.96
C ILE A 119 -8.13 -2.61 -21.97
N ASN A 120 -7.36 -3.01 -20.96
CA ASN A 120 -6.73 -2.08 -20.03
C ASN A 120 -5.50 -1.43 -20.66
N ASN A 121 -5.21 -0.19 -20.29
CA ASN A 121 -4.02 0.50 -20.76
C ASN A 121 -2.76 -0.22 -20.22
N PRO A 122 -1.92 -0.82 -21.07
CA PRO A 122 -0.77 -1.60 -20.63
C PRO A 122 0.29 -0.75 -19.90
N VAL A 123 0.36 0.55 -20.18
CA VAL A 123 1.26 1.48 -19.49
C VAL A 123 0.79 1.74 -18.07
N THR A 124 -0.53 1.80 -17.85
CA THR A 124 -1.12 1.95 -16.51
C THR A 124 -0.90 0.69 -15.68
N LEU A 125 -1.06 -0.49 -16.28
CA LEU A 125 -0.75 -1.77 -15.61
C LEU A 125 0.73 -1.90 -15.23
N LEU A 126 1.65 -1.41 -16.07
CA LEU A 126 3.09 -1.51 -15.84
C LEU A 126 3.54 -0.65 -14.65
N LEU A 127 2.96 0.54 -14.49
CA LEU A 127 3.31 1.45 -13.40
C LEU A 127 2.64 1.06 -12.08
N GLY A 128 1.50 0.38 -12.14
CA GLY A 128 0.69 0.00 -10.99
C GLY A 128 0.07 1.19 -10.27
N ASN A 129 -1.08 0.98 -9.63
CA ASN A 129 -1.65 2.02 -8.77
C ASN A 129 -0.91 2.11 -7.43
N MET A 130 -0.51 3.33 -7.06
CA MET A 130 0.14 3.59 -5.78
C MET A 130 -0.88 3.53 -4.64
N ASP A 131 -0.65 2.65 -3.68
CA ASP A 131 -1.39 2.55 -2.43
C ASP A 131 -0.43 2.50 -1.22
N LEU A 132 -0.97 2.40 0.00
CA LEU A 132 -0.12 2.37 1.19
C LEU A 132 0.68 1.06 1.30
N SER A 133 0.14 -0.07 0.82
CA SER A 133 0.85 -1.34 0.79
C SER A 133 2.10 -1.30 -0.10
N PHE A 134 2.04 -0.60 -1.23
CA PHE A 134 3.16 -0.36 -2.12
C PHE A 134 4.29 0.39 -1.39
N VAL A 135 3.95 1.41 -0.60
CA VAL A 135 4.93 2.17 0.19
C VAL A 135 5.65 1.25 1.17
N PHE A 136 4.91 0.38 1.87
CA PHE A 136 5.50 -0.60 2.81
C PHE A 136 6.40 -1.62 2.10
N ILE A 137 6.00 -2.13 0.94
CA ILE A 137 6.72 -3.22 0.24
C ILE A 137 7.95 -2.69 -0.52
N PHE A 138 7.91 -1.48 -1.06
CA PHE A 138 8.97 -0.97 -1.93
C PHE A 138 9.79 0.18 -1.32
N LEU A 139 9.13 1.15 -0.68
CA LEU A 139 9.82 2.37 -0.22
C LEU A 139 10.45 2.22 1.16
N PHE A 140 9.78 1.53 2.10
CA PHE A 140 10.34 1.27 3.43
C PHE A 140 11.70 0.55 3.33
N PRO A 141 11.85 -0.58 2.61
CA PRO A 141 13.14 -1.26 2.47
C PRO A 141 14.22 -0.39 1.86
N LEU A 142 13.88 0.38 0.83
CA LEU A 142 14.84 1.27 0.17
C LEU A 142 15.38 2.33 1.14
N VAL A 143 14.49 2.92 1.95
CA VAL A 143 14.87 3.91 2.97
C VAL A 143 15.64 3.27 4.12
N ILE A 144 15.29 2.04 4.53
CA ILE A 144 16.04 1.27 5.53
C ILE A 144 17.48 1.04 5.05
N ILE A 145 17.65 0.58 3.80
CA ILE A 145 18.98 0.41 3.19
C ILE A 145 19.72 1.76 3.16
N ALA A 146 19.06 2.83 2.73
CA ALA A 146 19.64 4.18 2.68
C ALA A 146 20.04 4.71 4.08
N PHE A 147 19.35 4.32 5.15
CA PHE A 147 19.73 4.70 6.51
C PHE A 147 20.92 3.88 7.01
N ASN A 148 21.04 2.63 6.56
CA ASN A 148 22.02 1.69 7.07
C ASN A 148 23.34 1.65 6.28
N TYR A 149 23.33 1.90 4.96
CA TYR A 149 24.51 1.73 4.10
C TYR A 149 25.71 2.54 4.59
N ASN A 150 25.47 3.78 5.03
CA ASN A 150 26.56 4.67 5.40
C ASN A 150 26.95 4.63 6.89
N LEU A 151 26.40 3.70 7.68
CA LEU A 151 26.62 3.71 9.13
C LEU A 151 28.09 3.48 9.51
N LEU A 152 28.69 2.49 8.86
CA LEU A 152 30.04 2.00 9.17
C LEU A 152 31.07 2.57 8.20
N SER A 153 30.74 2.70 6.92
CA SER A 153 31.62 3.30 5.90
C SER A 153 31.98 4.74 6.25
N ALA A 154 31.00 5.60 6.58
CA ALA A 154 31.27 7.00 6.96
C ALA A 154 32.22 7.10 8.16
N GLN A 155 32.11 6.19 9.13
CA GLN A 155 32.98 6.19 10.31
C GLN A 155 34.39 5.69 9.99
N LYS A 156 34.53 4.74 9.07
CA LYS A 156 35.83 4.27 8.59
C LYS A 156 36.56 5.34 7.79
N GLU A 157 35.87 5.97 6.84
CA GLU A 157 36.44 7.01 5.97
C GLU A 157 36.83 8.28 6.75
N SER A 158 36.05 8.67 7.76
CA SER A 158 36.37 9.82 8.62
C SER A 158 37.43 9.53 9.69
N GLY A 159 37.97 8.30 9.77
CA GLY A 159 38.94 7.89 10.80
C GLY A 159 38.36 7.75 12.22
N VAL A 160 37.10 8.15 12.43
CA VAL A 160 36.38 8.09 13.72
C VAL A 160 36.30 6.66 14.24
N TRP A 161 36.17 5.66 13.36
CA TRP A 161 36.12 4.26 13.75
C TRP A 161 37.42 3.77 14.41
N SER A 162 38.58 4.23 13.92
CA SER A 162 39.89 3.88 14.47
C SER A 162 40.05 4.44 15.89
N LEU A 163 39.66 5.70 16.08
CA LEU A 163 39.63 6.38 17.39
C LEU A 163 38.65 5.74 18.37
N LEU A 164 37.45 5.36 17.92
CA LEU A 164 36.45 4.69 18.74
C LEU A 164 36.94 3.31 19.23
N ARG A 165 37.66 2.59 18.38
CA ARG A 165 38.22 1.26 18.71
C ARG A 165 39.40 1.36 19.68
N SER A 166 40.21 2.42 19.61
CA SER A 166 41.35 2.61 20.53
C SER A 166 40.93 3.15 21.90
N GLN A 167 39.81 3.88 21.99
CA GLN A 167 39.33 4.47 23.25
C GLN A 167 38.30 3.62 24.00
N SER A 168 37.70 2.61 23.37
CA SER A 168 36.62 1.85 24.00
C SER A 168 36.57 0.39 23.58
N ASP A 169 36.59 -0.51 24.58
CA ASP A 169 36.30 -1.94 24.41
C ASP A 169 34.86 -2.21 23.93
N LYS A 170 33.95 -1.22 24.01
CA LYS A 170 32.52 -1.35 23.67
C LYS A 170 32.14 -0.60 22.39
N SER A 171 33.06 -0.47 21.42
CA SER A 171 32.81 0.21 20.13
C SER A 171 31.56 -0.30 19.39
N LEU A 172 31.29 -1.61 19.45
CA LEU A 172 30.07 -2.21 18.90
C LEU A 172 28.78 -1.70 19.57
N GLY A 173 28.82 -1.39 20.86
CA GLY A 173 27.68 -0.85 21.61
C GLY A 173 27.25 0.54 21.13
N ILE A 174 28.14 1.32 20.52
CA ILE A 174 27.81 2.62 19.93
C ILE A 174 27.10 2.44 18.60
N ILE A 175 27.56 1.50 17.77
CA ILE A 175 26.87 1.12 16.52
C ILE A 175 25.46 0.63 16.83
N TRP A 176 25.29 -0.25 17.83
CA TRP A 176 23.98 -0.74 18.25
C TRP A 176 23.03 0.39 18.67
N LYS A 177 23.51 1.41 19.38
CA LYS A 177 22.67 2.56 19.76
C LYS A 177 22.24 3.39 18.55
N LYS A 178 23.13 3.59 17.57
CA LYS A 178 22.80 4.28 16.31
C LYS A 178 21.76 3.49 15.51
N MET A 179 21.90 2.16 15.45
CA MET A 179 20.90 1.28 14.84
C MET A 179 19.55 1.36 15.56
N LEU A 180 19.53 1.33 16.90
CA LEU A 180 18.29 1.43 17.68
C LEU A 180 17.52 2.72 17.42
N VAL A 181 18.21 3.87 17.30
CA VAL A 181 17.55 5.15 16.97
C VAL A 181 16.87 5.06 15.60
N ARG A 182 17.52 4.46 14.61
CA ARG A 182 16.96 4.32 13.26
C ARG A 182 15.77 3.39 13.23
N ILE A 183 15.90 2.23 13.88
CA ILE A 183 14.79 1.28 14.05
C ILE A 183 13.62 2.00 14.71
N ALA A 184 13.85 2.72 15.82
CA ALA A 184 12.78 3.46 16.50
C ALA A 184 12.09 4.47 15.57
N VAL A 185 12.84 5.20 14.73
CA VAL A 185 12.25 6.14 13.77
C VAL A 185 11.46 5.42 12.68
N ILE A 186 12.00 4.36 12.09
CA ILE A 186 11.32 3.56 11.05
C ILE A 186 9.98 3.01 11.59
N PHE A 187 10.01 2.41 12.78
CA PHE A 187 8.80 1.93 13.43
C PHE A 187 7.83 3.07 13.75
N SER A 188 8.31 4.23 14.21
CA SER A 188 7.45 5.38 14.49
C SER A 188 6.73 5.87 13.22
N VAL A 189 7.44 5.94 12.10
CA VAL A 189 6.85 6.30 10.79
C VAL A 189 5.85 5.25 10.34
N ALA A 190 6.18 3.96 10.46
CA ALA A 190 5.26 2.86 10.14
C ALA A 190 3.96 2.92 10.96
N PHE A 191 4.06 3.10 12.27
CA PHE A 191 2.91 3.25 13.15
C PHE A 191 2.08 4.48 12.79
N LEU A 192 2.73 5.62 12.50
CA LEU A 192 2.03 6.83 12.08
C LEU A 192 1.27 6.61 10.76
N SER A 193 1.86 5.90 9.80
CA SER A 193 1.20 5.55 8.54
C SER A 193 -0.02 4.65 8.77
N ILE A 194 0.07 3.64 9.65
CA ILE A 194 -1.06 2.78 10.01
C ILE A 194 -2.16 3.56 10.73
N ILE A 195 -1.81 4.40 11.71
CA ILE A 195 -2.79 5.26 12.41
C ILE A 195 -3.49 6.17 11.41
N SER A 196 -2.74 6.77 10.48
CA SER A 196 -3.29 7.60 9.42
C SER A 196 -4.24 6.82 8.52
N ALA A 197 -3.91 5.57 8.18
CA ALA A 197 -4.79 4.68 7.41
C ALA A 197 -6.09 4.37 8.15
N ILE A 198 -6.03 4.03 9.44
CA ILE A 198 -7.19 3.75 10.27
C ILE A 198 -8.15 4.94 10.27
N ILE A 199 -7.63 6.14 10.54
CA ILE A 199 -8.43 7.36 10.64
C ILE A 199 -8.98 7.78 9.27
N TYR A 200 -8.15 7.77 8.23
CA TYR A 200 -8.50 8.33 6.93
C TYR A 200 -9.38 7.41 6.06
N LEU A 201 -9.13 6.10 6.13
CA LEU A 201 -9.91 5.09 5.40
C LEU A 201 -11.07 4.55 6.23
N GLY A 202 -11.09 4.78 7.55
CA GLY A 202 -12.10 4.21 8.44
C GLY A 202 -11.95 2.70 8.59
N LEU A 203 -10.72 2.20 8.68
CA LEU A 203 -10.46 0.76 8.74
C LEU A 203 -11.08 0.15 10.01
N PRO A 204 -11.74 -1.01 9.91
CA PRO A 204 -12.26 -1.70 11.07
C PRO A 204 -11.12 -2.19 11.97
N ILE A 205 -11.33 -2.12 13.28
CA ILE A 205 -10.41 -2.70 14.27
C ILE A 205 -10.75 -4.20 14.37
N ASP A 206 -10.21 -4.98 13.43
CA ASP A 206 -10.50 -6.40 13.25
C ASP A 206 -9.23 -7.26 13.28
N PHE A 207 -9.40 -8.56 13.03
CA PHE A 207 -8.29 -9.51 12.93
C PHE A 207 -7.33 -9.18 11.77
N THR A 208 -7.86 -8.60 10.68
CA THR A 208 -7.07 -8.14 9.53
C THR A 208 -6.08 -7.04 9.93
N LEU A 209 -6.52 -6.09 10.76
CA LEU A 209 -5.66 -5.06 11.33
C LEU A 209 -4.53 -5.65 12.16
N ALA A 210 -4.86 -6.59 13.03
CA ALA A 210 -3.88 -7.25 13.89
C ALA A 210 -2.83 -8.02 13.07
N ILE A 211 -3.26 -8.82 12.09
CA ILE A 211 -2.34 -9.53 11.20
C ILE A 211 -1.48 -8.55 10.41
N THR A 212 -2.06 -7.52 9.81
CA THR A 212 -1.32 -6.55 9.01
C THR A 212 -0.24 -5.85 9.84
N CYS A 213 -0.57 -5.44 11.06
CA CYS A 213 0.41 -4.88 11.99
C CYS A 213 1.53 -5.87 12.32
N ILE A 214 1.21 -7.13 12.62
CA ILE A 214 2.20 -8.17 12.91
C ILE A 214 3.12 -8.41 11.71
N LEU A 215 2.55 -8.52 10.50
CA LEU A 215 3.31 -8.72 9.28
C LEU A 215 4.26 -7.56 9.01
N ILE A 216 3.81 -6.31 9.17
CA ILE A 216 4.65 -5.12 9.00
C ILE A 216 5.78 -5.11 10.04
N ILE A 217 5.49 -5.43 11.31
CA ILE A 217 6.51 -5.50 12.36
C ILE A 217 7.56 -6.57 12.02
N LEU A 218 7.13 -7.76 11.59
CA LEU A 218 8.05 -8.85 11.21
C LEU A 218 8.88 -8.48 9.99
N TYR A 219 8.23 -7.87 8.99
CA TYR A 219 8.87 -7.43 7.76
C TYR A 219 9.95 -6.37 8.00
N LEU A 220 9.63 -5.34 8.79
CA LEU A 220 10.55 -4.27 9.15
C LEU A 220 11.67 -4.73 10.11
N LYS A 221 11.46 -5.81 10.86
CA LYS A 221 12.50 -6.44 11.69
C LYS A 221 13.51 -7.22 10.83
N LEU A 222 13.05 -7.82 9.74
CA LEU A 222 13.88 -8.65 8.86
C LEU A 222 14.70 -7.81 7.85
N SER A 223 14.22 -6.60 7.55
CA SER A 223 14.87 -5.64 6.63
C SER A 223 15.91 -4.77 7.33
#